data_AF-A0A552D4J6-F1
#
_entry.id   AF-A0A552D4J6-F1
#
_cell.length_a   1.000
_cell.length_b   1.000
_cell.length_c   1.000
_cell.angle_alpha   90.00
_cell.angle_beta   90.00
_cell.angle_gamma   90.00
#
_symmetry.space_group_name_H-M   'P 1'
#
loop_
_entity.id
_entity.type
_entity.pdbx_description
1 polymer ?
#
loop_
_entity_poly.entity_id
_entity_poly.type
_entity_poly.pdbx_seq_one_letter_code
_entity_poly.pdbx_strand_id
1 'polypeptide(L)' 'MSNGKHYGVEVRGRVFDNLSPKGMTRDDWLKDFHCQSEEFMITERREW' A
#
# COMPACT_ATOMS: atom_id res chain seq x y z
N MET A 1 6.75 -11.10 13.49
CA MET A 1 5.42 -11.27 12.88
C MET A 1 4.82 -9.89 12.78
N SER A 2 5.05 -9.18 11.66
CA SER A 2 4.33 -7.93 11.43
C SER A 2 2.86 -8.29 11.21
N ASN A 3 1.99 -7.45 11.70
CA ASN A 3 0.54 -7.60 11.79
C ASN A 3 -0.17 -7.49 10.41
N GLY A 4 0.53 -7.82 9.32
CA GLY A 4 0.02 -7.80 7.94
C GLY A 4 -0.40 -6.42 7.44
N LYS A 5 -0.03 -5.33 8.13
CA LYS A 5 -0.45 -3.97 7.78
C LYS A 5 0.61 -3.28 6.94
N HIS A 6 0.19 -2.80 5.76
CA HIS A 6 1.02 -2.00 4.86
C HIS A 6 0.39 -0.62 4.69
N TYR A 7 1.20 0.43 4.82
CA TYR A 7 0.74 1.82 4.75
C TYR A 7 1.39 2.51 3.56
N GLY A 8 0.55 3.07 2.69
CA GLY A 8 0.99 3.87 1.55
C GLY A 8 0.41 5.28 1.63
N VAL A 9 1.21 6.28 1.25
CA VAL A 9 0.78 7.66 1.06
C VAL A 9 0.78 7.96 -0.43
N GLU A 10 -0.38 8.35 -0.97
CA GLU A 10 -0.50 8.71 -2.38
C GLU A 10 -0.20 10.21 -2.58
N VAL A 11 0.83 10.51 -3.38
CA VAL A 11 1.25 11.87 -3.72
C VAL A 11 1.44 11.97 -5.23
N ARG A 12 0.72 12.89 -5.87
CA ARG A 12 0.82 13.16 -7.32
C ARG A 12 0.67 11.88 -8.18
N GLY A 13 -0.25 11.00 -7.80
CA GLY A 13 -0.54 9.75 -8.53
C GLY A 13 0.46 8.62 -8.30
N ARG A 14 1.31 8.72 -7.28
CA ARG A 14 2.23 7.65 -6.87
C ARG A 14 2.04 7.33 -5.40
N VAL A 15 1.98 6.05 -5.06
CA VAL A 15 1.96 5.56 -3.68
C VAL A 15 3.39 5.33 -3.22
N PHE A 16 3.76 5.96 -2.11
CA PHE A 16 5.02 5.75 -1.42
C PHE A 16 4.75 5.01 -0.12
N ASP A 17 5.49 3.94 0.12
CA ASP A 17 5.40 3.15 1.33
C ASP A 17 6.74 3.12 2.06
N ASN A 18 6.76 2.44 3.20
CA ASN A 18 7.93 2.30 4.04
C ASN A 18 8.97 1.29 3.49
N LEU A 19 8.70 0.60 2.38
CA LEU A 19 9.58 -0.39 1.78
C LEU A 19 10.30 0.13 0.53
N SER A 20 9.77 1.14 -0.16
CA SER A 20 10.35 1.67 -1.40
C SER A 20 10.18 3.19 -1.57
N PRO A 21 11.28 3.94 -1.78
CA PRO A 21 11.23 5.38 -2.04
C PRO A 21 10.88 5.73 -3.50
N LYS A 22 10.82 4.75 -4.40
CA LYS A 22 10.63 5.00 -5.86
C LYS A 22 9.20 5.45 -6.19
N GLY A 23 8.24 5.10 -5.33
CA GLY A 23 6.82 5.29 -5.54
C GLY A 23 6.28 4.41 -6.67
N MET A 24 5.13 3.79 -6.45
CA MET A 24 4.47 2.92 -7.43
C MET A 24 3.14 3.53 -7.88
N THR A 25 2.59 3.05 -8.98
CA THR A 25 1.16 3.30 -9.22
C THR A 25 0.35 2.62 -8.13
N ARG A 26 -0.86 3.09 -7.88
CA ARG A 26 -1.74 2.46 -6.89
C ARG A 26 -1.98 0.97 -7.19
N ASP A 27 -2.21 0.63 -8.45
CA ASP A 27 -2.49 -0.74 -8.87
C ASP A 27 -1.28 -1.66 -8.68
N ASP A 28 -0.08 -1.16 -8.99
CA ASP A 28 1.16 -1.92 -8.77
C ASP A 28 1.41 -2.10 -7.27
N TRP A 29 1.18 -1.05 -6.47
CA TRP A 29 1.33 -1.13 -5.02
C TRP A 29 0.37 -2.12 -4.37
N LEU A 30 -0.88 -2.19 -4.82
CA LEU A 30 -1.86 -3.16 -4.32
C LEU A 30 -1.49 -4.60 -4.68
N LYS A 31 -0.85 -4.82 -5.85
CA LYS A 31 -0.39 -6.14 -6.28
C LYS A 31 0.90 -6.60 -5.59
N ASP A 32 1.69 -5.65 -5.08
CA ASP A 32 2.92 -5.94 -4.33
C ASP A 32 2.63 -6.49 -2.92
N PHE A 33 1.42 -6.27 -2.40
CA PHE A 33 1.01 -6.83 -1.13
C PHE A 33 0.70 -8.33 -1.25
N HIS A 34 1.45 -9.14 -0.50
CA HIS A 34 1.24 -10.59 -0.43
C HIS A 34 0.92 -11.06 1.00
N CYS A 35 -0.07 -11.94 1.09
CA CYS A 35 -0.44 -12.65 2.30
C CYS A 35 -0.89 -14.07 1.98
N GLN A 36 -0.90 -14.98 2.95
CA GLN A 36 -1.14 -16.40 2.70
C GLN A 36 -2.48 -16.70 2.02
N SER A 37 -3.52 -15.90 2.29
CA SER A 37 -4.83 -16.03 1.65
C SER A 37 -4.95 -15.28 0.33
N GLU A 38 -4.01 -14.36 0.02
CA GLU A 38 -4.16 -13.33 -1.02
C GLU A 38 -5.45 -12.47 -0.88
N GLU A 39 -6.08 -12.53 0.30
CA GLU A 39 -7.30 -11.79 0.64
C GLU A 39 -6.98 -10.75 1.72
N PHE A 40 -7.30 -9.50 1.44
CA PHE A 40 -7.05 -8.39 2.34
C PHE A 40 -8.10 -7.29 2.20
N MET A 41 -8.19 -6.46 3.24
CA MET A 41 -9.07 -5.30 3.27
C MET A 41 -8.28 -4.03 3.01
N ILE A 42 -8.79 -3.17 2.12
CA ILE A 42 -8.25 -1.85 1.86
C ILE A 42 -9.06 -0.83 2.67
N THR A 43 -8.38 0.05 3.40
CA THR A 43 -9.02 1.18 4.09
C THR A 43 -8.35 2.48 3.65
N GLU A 44 -9.13 3.39 3.08
CA GLU A 44 -8.67 4.70 2.67
C GLU A 44 -9.09 5.76 3.69
N ARG A 45 -8.16 6.66 4.05
CA ARG A 45 -8.48 7.84 4.85
C ARG A 45 -8.04 9.08 4.08
N ARG A 46 -8.97 10.01 3.88
CA ARG A 46 -8.67 11.36 3.42
C ARG A 46 -8.61 12.24 4.66
N GLU A 47 -7.40 12.54 5.11
CA GLU A 47 -7.18 13.57 6.11
C GLU A 47 -7.19 14.93 5.39
N TRP A 48 -7.96 15.88 5.90
CA TRP A 48 -8.10 17.24 5.38
C TRP A 48 -7.10 18.18 6.05
#